data_AF-C7ND65-F1
#
_entry.id   AF-C7ND65-F1
#
_cell.length_a   1.000
_cell.length_b   1.000
_cell.length_c   1.000
_cell.angle_alpha   90.00
_cell.angle_beta   90.00
_cell.angle_gamma   90.00
#
_symmetry.space_group_name_H-M   'P 1'
#
loop_
_entity.id
_entity.type
_entity.pdbx_description
1 polymer ?
#
loop_
_entity_poly.entity_id
_entity_poly.type
_entity_poly.pdbx_seq_one_letter_code
_entity_poly.pdbx_strand_id
1 'polypeptide(L)'
;MKRVFISLSLPFFLTLSYELSAYTRAELTQDKLSKIGIKQEVIDETIKFQYDVKDEKNFFTEDGEENENFTKLKEIFQKDERNDILGTILASAYMIGEKKDFKKAREYMDKITPYWSKFDKLSNEWTYYKLKGDEKGTKKYYNLLKKNYKGTVILDLIDTLDNNLDIVLFIDKLGEFLIDEGNESLDTNNNHANDLPNGYSYDDKKGIIKNDENNKEEPVEEEEENEDEMQKYSESVKEILDNGKNTLKEQKDEIDKYQRIIDYFKIGKNQKEFGVPDDYVRGYQLKIAEAKITKNMMNYGIESALKYYLENVSTKDVTYEDVYFNEEAELAIYLSIAQMLAVADENIVNKYRKDFENTRVIKLLDRIMENDKKKEKEKEKSEKSQNKNHIKS
;
A
#
# COMPACT_ATOMS: atom_id res chain seq x y z
N MET A 1 -26.78 17.93 -9.10
CA MET A 1 -27.70 17.30 -10.07
C MET A 1 -26.94 16.25 -10.87
N LYS A 2 -27.63 15.16 -11.23
CA LYS A 2 -27.11 13.94 -11.86
C LYS A 2 -26.34 14.17 -13.18
N ARG A 3 -25.27 13.36 -13.31
CA ARG A 3 -24.67 12.66 -14.49
C ARG A 3 -24.15 13.46 -15.69
N VAL A 4 -22.90 13.18 -16.07
CA VAL A 4 -22.46 12.66 -17.40
C VAL A 4 -21.19 11.79 -17.16
N PHE A 5 -21.32 10.45 -17.11
CA PHE A 5 -20.96 9.47 -18.15
C PHE A 5 -19.52 9.54 -18.70
N ILE A 6 -18.64 8.68 -18.16
CA ILE A 6 -17.67 7.93 -18.97
C ILE A 6 -18.08 6.47 -18.86
N SER A 7 -18.76 5.97 -19.89
CA SER A 7 -18.92 4.55 -20.14
C SER A 7 -17.62 4.03 -20.72
N LEU A 8 -16.85 3.26 -19.96
CA LEU A 8 -15.91 2.30 -20.54
C LEU A 8 -16.74 1.08 -20.97
N SER A 9 -17.41 1.21 -22.12
CA SER A 9 -17.87 0.02 -22.84
C SER A 9 -16.62 -0.70 -23.32
N LEU A 10 -16.25 -1.82 -22.70
CA LEU A 10 -15.28 -2.75 -23.26
C LEU A 10 -15.85 -3.27 -24.60
N PRO A 11 -15.17 -3.08 -25.75
CA PRO A 11 -15.31 -4.00 -26.86
C PRO A 11 -14.35 -5.18 -26.63
N PHE A 12 -14.92 -6.37 -26.83
CA PHE A 12 -14.29 -7.68 -26.76
C PHE A 12 -13.22 -7.87 -27.88
N PHE A 13 -12.00 -8.26 -27.48
CA PHE A 13 -11.07 -9.26 -28.08
C PHE A 13 -10.13 -8.97 -29.28
N LEU A 14 -8.93 -9.58 -29.16
CA LEU A 14 -7.90 -9.98 -30.13
C LEU A 14 -6.78 -8.99 -30.48
N THR A 15 -5.65 -9.10 -29.76
CA THR A 15 -4.34 -9.22 -30.43
C THR A 15 -3.59 -10.42 -29.83
N LEU A 16 -3.24 -11.38 -30.69
CA LEU A 16 -2.20 -12.38 -30.40
C LEU A 16 -0.86 -11.64 -30.43
N SER A 17 -0.30 -11.35 -29.27
CA SER A 17 1.14 -11.32 -29.07
C SER A 17 1.52 -12.60 -28.32
N TYR A 18 2.40 -13.41 -28.91
CA TYR A 18 3.01 -14.56 -28.25
C TYR A 18 4.07 -14.07 -27.26
N GLU A 19 3.61 -13.46 -26.17
CA GLU A 19 4.26 -13.42 -24.86
C GLU A 19 3.11 -13.69 -23.87
N LEU A 20 3.30 -14.64 -22.94
CA LEU A 20 2.25 -15.12 -22.03
C LEU A 20 1.48 -13.93 -21.43
N SER A 21 0.26 -13.72 -21.92
CA SER A 21 -0.52 -12.50 -21.71
C SER A 21 -0.77 -12.22 -20.24
N ALA A 22 -0.54 -10.97 -19.85
CA ALA A 22 -0.99 -10.34 -18.62
C ALA A 22 -2.36 -10.87 -18.15
N TYR A 23 -2.51 -11.15 -16.85
CA TYR A 23 -3.78 -11.55 -16.23
C TYR A 23 -4.26 -10.46 -15.25
N THR A 24 -5.13 -9.60 -15.75
CA THR A 24 -5.65 -8.43 -15.04
C THR A 24 -6.62 -8.82 -13.92
N ARG A 25 -6.87 -7.89 -12.99
CA ARG A 25 -7.88 -8.06 -11.94
C ARG A 25 -9.27 -8.21 -12.54
N ALA A 26 -9.58 -7.46 -13.59
CA ALA A 26 -10.84 -7.59 -14.32
C ALA A 26 -11.01 -8.98 -14.96
N GLU A 27 -9.98 -9.52 -15.61
CA GLU A 27 -10.03 -10.87 -16.18
C GLU A 27 -10.14 -11.95 -15.10
N LEU A 28 -9.45 -11.80 -13.97
CA LEU A 28 -9.59 -12.68 -12.81
C LEU A 28 -11.03 -12.69 -12.28
N THR A 29 -11.61 -11.51 -12.06
CA THR A 29 -13.00 -11.37 -11.61
C THR A 29 -13.98 -11.97 -12.62
N GLN A 30 -13.81 -11.68 -13.90
CA GLN A 30 -14.62 -12.22 -14.98
C GLN A 30 -14.58 -13.75 -14.99
N ASP A 31 -13.39 -14.35 -14.99
CA ASP A 31 -13.20 -15.79 -15.04
C ASP A 31 -13.76 -16.50 -13.79
N LYS A 32 -13.48 -15.97 -12.59
CA LYS A 32 -13.98 -16.55 -11.34
C LYS A 32 -15.50 -16.52 -11.25
N LEU A 33 -16.11 -15.36 -11.46
CA LEU A 33 -17.56 -15.19 -11.23
C LEU A 33 -18.40 -15.82 -12.35
N SER A 34 -17.92 -15.80 -13.60
CA SER A 34 -18.64 -16.45 -14.72
C SER A 34 -18.68 -17.98 -14.57
N LYS A 35 -17.60 -18.60 -14.05
CA LYS A 35 -17.54 -20.05 -13.79
C LYS A 35 -18.60 -20.57 -12.82
N ILE A 36 -19.00 -19.75 -11.85
CA ILE A 36 -20.06 -20.07 -10.88
C ILE A 36 -21.45 -19.58 -11.34
N GLY A 37 -21.55 -19.06 -12.56
CA GLY A 37 -22.81 -18.67 -13.20
C GLY A 37 -23.42 -17.39 -12.62
N ILE A 38 -22.59 -16.44 -12.18
CA ILE A 38 -23.05 -15.08 -11.86
C ILE A 38 -23.34 -14.34 -13.17
N LYS A 39 -24.41 -13.53 -13.17
CA LYS A 39 -24.82 -12.75 -14.35
C LYS A 39 -23.78 -11.69 -14.68
N GLN A 40 -23.53 -11.48 -15.98
CA GLN A 40 -22.56 -10.50 -16.48
C GLN A 40 -22.77 -9.09 -15.91
N GLU A 41 -24.01 -8.65 -15.76
CA GLU A 41 -24.34 -7.35 -15.15
C GLU A 41 -23.75 -7.19 -13.73
N VAL A 42 -23.82 -8.24 -12.91
CA VAL A 42 -23.24 -8.22 -11.55
C VAL A 42 -21.72 -8.28 -11.59
N ILE A 43 -21.14 -9.00 -12.57
CA ILE A 43 -19.70 -9.07 -12.78
C ILE A 43 -19.16 -7.69 -13.19
N ASP A 44 -19.80 -7.03 -14.15
CA ASP A 44 -19.41 -5.69 -14.62
C ASP A 44 -19.47 -4.67 -13.47
N GLU A 45 -20.52 -4.72 -12.64
CA GLU A 45 -20.63 -3.88 -11.44
C GLU A 45 -19.55 -4.20 -10.39
N THR A 46 -19.18 -5.47 -10.24
CA THR A 46 -18.11 -5.91 -9.34
C THR A 46 -16.77 -5.36 -9.77
N ILE A 47 -16.42 -5.53 -11.05
CA ILE A 47 -15.19 -5.01 -11.63
C ILE A 47 -15.17 -3.48 -11.43
N LYS A 48 -16.24 -2.80 -11.82
CA LYS A 48 -16.32 -1.35 -11.66
C LYS A 48 -16.09 -0.92 -10.20
N PHE A 49 -16.74 -1.60 -9.25
CA PHE A 49 -16.57 -1.32 -7.83
C PHE A 49 -15.11 -1.47 -7.36
N GLN A 50 -14.42 -2.53 -7.79
CA GLN A 50 -13.02 -2.76 -7.43
C GLN A 50 -12.09 -1.64 -7.90
N TYR A 51 -12.33 -1.10 -9.10
CA TYR A 51 -11.54 0.03 -9.60
C TYR A 51 -11.95 1.32 -8.91
N ASP A 52 -13.25 1.57 -8.70
CA ASP A 52 -13.73 2.79 -8.04
C ASP A 52 -13.18 2.92 -6.60
N VAL A 53 -12.95 1.80 -5.90
CA VAL A 53 -12.49 1.77 -4.50
C VAL A 53 -10.97 1.55 -4.36
N LYS A 54 -10.26 1.03 -5.36
CA LYS A 54 -8.78 0.83 -5.32
C LYS A 54 -8.22 0.14 -4.07
N ASP A 55 -8.92 -0.87 -3.53
CA ASP A 55 -8.57 -1.50 -2.25
C ASP A 55 -8.63 -0.56 -1.02
N GLU A 56 -9.16 0.67 -1.13
CA GLU A 56 -9.46 1.54 0.00
C GLU A 56 -10.47 0.84 0.93
N LYS A 57 -10.00 0.44 2.12
CA LYS A 57 -10.82 -0.30 3.10
C LYS A 57 -11.55 0.60 4.09
N ASN A 58 -11.50 1.92 3.90
CA ASN A 58 -12.24 2.87 4.71
C ASN A 58 -13.72 2.79 4.29
N PHE A 59 -14.41 1.79 4.82
CA PHE A 59 -15.84 1.55 4.66
C PHE A 59 -16.68 2.26 5.73
N PHE A 60 -15.99 2.83 6.72
CA PHE A 60 -16.58 3.60 7.79
C PHE A 60 -16.06 5.04 7.73
N THR A 61 -16.91 5.99 8.10
CA THR A 61 -16.54 7.40 8.33
C THR A 61 -15.71 7.52 9.61
N GLU A 62 -15.12 8.70 9.85
CA GLU A 62 -14.41 9.01 11.10
C GLU A 62 -15.34 8.85 12.32
N ASP A 63 -16.64 9.17 12.18
CA ASP A 63 -17.66 8.95 13.22
C ASP A 63 -18.08 7.47 13.35
N GLY A 64 -17.54 6.60 12.49
CA GLY A 64 -17.79 5.17 12.50
C GLY A 64 -19.10 4.73 11.85
N GLU A 65 -19.72 5.59 11.04
CA GLU A 65 -20.90 5.26 10.23
C GLU A 65 -20.49 4.60 8.91
N GLU A 66 -21.35 3.76 8.35
CA GLU A 66 -21.10 3.15 7.05
C GLU A 66 -21.10 4.21 5.94
N ASN A 67 -20.07 4.24 5.10
CA ASN A 67 -20.02 5.20 4.00
C ASN A 67 -20.76 4.72 2.74
N GLU A 68 -20.81 5.58 1.72
CA GLU A 68 -21.50 5.29 0.45
C GLU A 68 -20.90 4.07 -0.27
N ASN A 69 -19.58 3.88 -0.20
CA ASN A 69 -18.91 2.74 -0.84
C ASN A 69 -19.30 1.42 -0.16
N PHE A 70 -19.42 1.41 1.17
CA PHE A 70 -19.87 0.22 1.89
C PHE A 70 -21.34 -0.11 1.61
N THR A 71 -22.19 0.91 1.47
CA THR A 71 -23.58 0.73 1.05
C THR A 71 -23.66 0.12 -0.34
N LYS A 72 -22.93 0.68 -1.32
CA LYS A 72 -22.85 0.15 -2.70
C LYS A 72 -22.35 -1.29 -2.73
N LEU A 73 -21.30 -1.60 -1.96
CA LEU A 73 -20.74 -2.95 -1.85
C LEU A 73 -21.83 -3.97 -1.45
N LYS A 74 -22.62 -3.64 -0.42
CA LYS A 74 -23.74 -4.49 0.03
C LYS A 74 -24.83 -4.62 -1.02
N GLU A 75 -25.18 -3.53 -1.71
CA GLU A 75 -26.21 -3.55 -2.77
C GLU A 75 -25.80 -4.45 -3.95
N ILE A 76 -24.55 -4.37 -4.40
CA ILE A 76 -24.04 -5.21 -5.50
C ILE A 76 -24.00 -6.67 -5.04
N PHE A 77 -23.51 -6.93 -3.81
CA PHE A 77 -23.45 -8.28 -3.26
C PHE A 77 -24.85 -8.92 -3.12
N GLN A 78 -25.87 -8.15 -2.71
CA GLN A 78 -27.25 -8.65 -2.58
C GLN A 78 -27.88 -9.08 -3.91
N LYS A 79 -27.39 -8.58 -5.05
CA LYS A 79 -27.85 -9.04 -6.37
C LYS A 79 -27.49 -10.50 -6.63
N ASP A 80 -26.37 -10.97 -6.09
CA ASP A 80 -25.95 -12.36 -6.14
C ASP A 80 -24.96 -12.67 -5.00
N GLU A 81 -25.46 -13.22 -3.88
CA GLU A 81 -24.67 -13.50 -2.67
C GLU A 81 -23.58 -14.57 -2.87
N ARG A 82 -23.52 -15.17 -4.07
CA ARG A 82 -22.46 -16.11 -4.48
C ARG A 82 -21.18 -15.38 -4.90
N ASN A 83 -21.22 -14.06 -5.01
CA ASN A 83 -20.08 -13.22 -5.36
C ASN A 83 -19.03 -13.25 -4.23
N ASP A 84 -18.11 -14.20 -4.33
CA ASP A 84 -17.07 -14.46 -3.34
C ASP A 84 -16.06 -13.32 -3.21
N ILE A 85 -15.84 -12.57 -4.29
CA ILE A 85 -14.96 -11.39 -4.30
C ILE A 85 -15.54 -10.31 -3.39
N LEU A 86 -16.76 -9.85 -3.67
CA LEU A 86 -17.38 -8.79 -2.86
C LEU A 86 -17.69 -9.26 -1.44
N GLY A 87 -18.11 -10.51 -1.26
CA GLY A 87 -18.33 -11.06 0.08
C GLY A 87 -17.03 -11.13 0.91
N THR A 88 -15.88 -11.38 0.28
CA THR A 88 -14.58 -11.37 0.96
C THR A 88 -14.19 -9.95 1.37
N ILE A 89 -14.46 -8.95 0.54
CA ILE A 89 -14.27 -7.53 0.87
C ILE A 89 -15.18 -7.13 2.04
N LEU A 90 -16.47 -7.52 2.01
CA LEU A 90 -17.43 -7.28 3.09
C LEU A 90 -16.98 -7.91 4.42
N ALA A 91 -16.55 -9.18 4.38
CA ALA A 91 -16.05 -9.84 5.57
C ALA A 91 -14.80 -9.13 6.12
N SER A 92 -13.88 -8.74 5.23
CA SER A 92 -12.64 -8.04 5.61
C SER A 92 -12.92 -6.69 6.25
N ALA A 93 -13.89 -5.93 5.74
CA ALA A 93 -14.32 -4.66 6.32
C ALA A 93 -14.75 -4.79 7.80
N TYR A 94 -15.36 -5.91 8.17
CA TYR A 94 -15.75 -6.18 9.57
C TYR A 94 -14.65 -6.83 10.41
N MET A 95 -13.50 -7.21 9.84
CA MET A 95 -12.38 -7.80 10.60
C MET A 95 -11.33 -6.76 11.02
N ILE A 96 -11.34 -5.58 10.42
CA ILE A 96 -10.33 -4.53 10.59
C ILE A 96 -10.99 -3.18 10.94
N GLY A 97 -10.18 -2.20 11.39
CA GLY A 97 -10.65 -0.87 11.76
C GLY A 97 -11.35 -0.82 13.12
N GLU A 98 -11.93 0.32 13.50
CA GLU A 98 -12.50 0.51 14.84
C GLU A 98 -13.85 -0.20 15.06
N LYS A 99 -14.57 -0.53 13.98
CA LYS A 99 -15.91 -1.15 14.03
C LYS A 99 -15.88 -2.66 13.77
N LYS A 100 -14.84 -3.36 14.24
CA LYS A 100 -14.71 -4.82 14.05
C LYS A 100 -15.94 -5.54 14.58
N ASP A 101 -16.49 -6.43 13.77
CA ASP A 101 -17.59 -7.32 14.10
C ASP A 101 -17.32 -8.70 13.49
N PHE A 102 -16.56 -9.52 14.21
CA PHE A 102 -16.20 -10.88 13.76
C PHE A 102 -17.40 -11.81 13.60
N LYS A 103 -18.56 -11.47 14.18
CA LYS A 103 -19.79 -12.22 13.96
C LYS A 103 -20.35 -11.91 12.58
N LYS A 104 -20.49 -10.62 12.23
CA LYS A 104 -20.87 -10.21 10.87
C LYS A 104 -19.88 -10.69 9.82
N ALA A 105 -18.58 -10.57 10.08
CA ALA A 105 -17.56 -11.11 9.18
C ALA A 105 -17.79 -12.60 8.89
N ARG A 106 -18.08 -13.40 9.93
CA ARG A 106 -18.41 -14.82 9.78
C ARG A 106 -19.67 -15.04 8.95
N GLU A 107 -20.73 -14.27 9.18
CA GLU A 107 -21.98 -14.36 8.42
C GLU A 107 -21.75 -14.16 6.92
N TYR A 108 -20.93 -13.19 6.51
CA TYR A 108 -20.56 -13.01 5.10
C TYR A 108 -19.66 -14.14 4.58
N MET A 109 -18.64 -14.55 5.35
CA MET A 109 -17.76 -15.67 4.96
C MET A 109 -18.54 -16.97 4.73
N ASP A 110 -19.53 -17.29 5.57
CA ASP A 110 -20.32 -18.52 5.45
C ASP A 110 -21.14 -18.57 4.14
N LYS A 111 -21.64 -17.42 3.66
CA LYS A 111 -22.36 -17.32 2.38
C LYS A 111 -21.47 -17.65 1.19
N ILE A 112 -20.21 -17.23 1.23
CA ILE A 112 -19.28 -17.33 0.09
C ILE A 112 -18.32 -18.53 0.15
N THR A 113 -18.16 -19.15 1.33
CA THR A 113 -17.30 -20.33 1.53
C THR A 113 -17.53 -21.45 0.50
N PRO A 114 -18.77 -21.75 0.05
CA PRO A 114 -19.00 -22.77 -0.97
C PRO A 114 -18.34 -22.49 -2.33
N TYR A 115 -18.04 -21.22 -2.64
CA TYR A 115 -17.50 -20.78 -3.92
C TYR A 115 -15.98 -20.56 -3.89
N TRP A 116 -15.37 -20.60 -2.71
CA TRP A 116 -13.93 -20.46 -2.55
C TRP A 116 -13.15 -21.65 -3.09
N SER A 117 -11.97 -21.36 -3.64
CA SER A 117 -10.96 -22.38 -3.91
C SER A 117 -10.46 -23.01 -2.60
N LYS A 118 -9.75 -24.14 -2.71
CA LYS A 118 -9.11 -24.78 -1.56
C LYS A 118 -8.10 -23.84 -0.88
N PHE A 119 -7.36 -23.05 -1.66
CA PHE A 119 -6.45 -22.06 -1.13
C PHE A 119 -7.21 -20.96 -0.39
N ASP A 120 -8.17 -20.30 -1.07
CA ASP A 120 -8.98 -19.20 -0.52
C ASP A 120 -9.64 -19.59 0.79
N LYS A 121 -10.21 -20.81 0.86
CA LYS A 121 -10.80 -21.31 2.11
C LYS A 121 -9.81 -21.40 3.25
N LEU A 122 -8.61 -21.92 3.02
CA LEU A 122 -7.60 -22.09 4.07
C LEU A 122 -6.98 -20.75 4.47
N SER A 123 -6.67 -19.88 3.51
CA SER A 123 -6.08 -18.57 3.75
C SER A 123 -7.06 -17.64 4.44
N ASN A 124 -8.32 -17.57 4.00
CA ASN A 124 -9.33 -16.71 4.60
C ASN A 124 -9.70 -17.15 6.03
N GLU A 125 -9.80 -18.45 6.29
CA GLU A 125 -10.01 -18.96 7.66
C GLU A 125 -8.82 -18.63 8.56
N TRP A 126 -7.60 -18.81 8.07
CA TRP A 126 -6.40 -18.42 8.81
C TRP A 126 -6.38 -16.92 9.14
N THR A 127 -6.62 -16.05 8.15
CA THR A 127 -6.72 -14.60 8.34
C THR A 127 -7.79 -14.24 9.35
N TYR A 128 -8.99 -14.84 9.27
CA TYR A 128 -10.08 -14.60 10.21
C TYR A 128 -9.67 -14.89 11.65
N TYR A 129 -9.09 -16.06 11.91
CA TYR A 129 -8.68 -16.42 13.27
C TYR A 129 -7.49 -15.60 13.76
N LYS A 130 -6.56 -15.25 12.87
CA LYS A 130 -5.41 -14.39 13.20
C LYS A 130 -5.88 -13.01 13.64
N LEU A 131 -6.73 -12.37 12.84
CA LEU A 131 -7.28 -11.04 13.15
C LEU A 131 -8.18 -11.05 14.39
N LYS A 132 -8.89 -12.16 14.64
CA LYS A 132 -9.72 -12.34 15.84
C LYS A 132 -8.91 -12.53 17.13
N GLY A 133 -7.60 -12.82 17.03
CA GLY A 133 -6.78 -13.18 18.18
C GLY A 133 -7.01 -14.61 18.70
N ASP A 134 -7.62 -15.50 17.91
CA ASP A 134 -7.78 -16.91 18.26
C ASP A 134 -6.53 -17.70 17.85
N GLU A 135 -5.61 -17.89 18.79
CA GLU A 135 -4.37 -18.62 18.55
C GLU A 135 -4.59 -20.07 18.10
N LYS A 136 -5.61 -20.75 18.64
CA LYS A 136 -5.86 -22.17 18.34
C LYS A 136 -6.34 -22.32 16.91
N GLY A 137 -7.28 -21.46 16.50
CA GLY A 137 -7.72 -21.34 15.11
C GLY A 137 -6.57 -21.00 14.18
N THR A 138 -5.80 -19.98 14.51
CA THR A 138 -4.65 -19.51 13.72
C THR A 138 -3.64 -20.63 13.49
N LYS A 139 -3.19 -21.30 14.56
CA LYS A 139 -2.23 -22.42 14.49
C LYS A 139 -2.80 -23.58 13.67
N LYS A 140 -4.09 -23.90 13.82
CA LYS A 140 -4.75 -24.97 13.05
C LYS A 140 -4.69 -24.69 11.54
N TYR A 141 -5.15 -23.52 11.10
CA TYR A 141 -5.24 -23.23 9.68
C TYR A 141 -3.88 -22.93 9.04
N TYR A 142 -2.95 -22.29 9.76
CA TYR A 142 -1.57 -22.15 9.30
C TYR A 142 -0.90 -23.52 9.10
N ASN A 143 -1.09 -24.47 10.02
CA ASN A 143 -0.57 -25.83 9.85
C ASN A 143 -1.19 -26.57 8.66
N LEU A 144 -2.47 -26.33 8.35
CA LEU A 144 -3.11 -26.87 7.16
C LEU A 144 -2.52 -26.25 5.89
N LEU A 145 -2.31 -24.94 5.85
CA LEU A 145 -1.63 -24.25 4.75
C LEU A 145 -0.23 -24.82 4.55
N LYS A 146 0.58 -24.87 5.62
CA LYS A 146 1.92 -25.45 5.60
C LYS A 146 1.93 -26.89 5.12
N LYS A 147 0.99 -27.74 5.57
CA LYS A 147 0.89 -29.14 5.12
C LYS A 147 0.58 -29.24 3.62
N ASN A 148 -0.28 -28.38 3.08
CA ASN A 148 -0.70 -28.44 1.68
C ASN A 148 0.33 -27.81 0.72
N TYR A 149 1.11 -26.82 1.18
CA TYR A 149 1.97 -26.01 0.33
C TYR A 149 3.47 -26.07 0.69
N LYS A 150 3.87 -27.00 1.57
CA LYS A 150 5.28 -27.19 1.97
C LYS A 150 6.18 -27.38 0.75
N GLY A 151 7.26 -26.60 0.69
CA GLY A 151 8.26 -26.69 -0.38
C GLY A 151 7.79 -26.09 -1.72
N THR A 152 6.68 -25.35 -1.72
CA THR A 152 6.18 -24.62 -2.89
C THR A 152 6.33 -23.11 -2.66
N VAL A 153 6.36 -22.34 -3.75
CA VAL A 153 6.36 -20.87 -3.71
C VAL A 153 5.11 -20.30 -3.01
N ILE A 154 4.02 -21.07 -2.93
CA ILE A 154 2.81 -20.65 -2.22
C ILE A 154 3.06 -20.49 -0.72
N LEU A 155 4.00 -21.26 -0.14
CA LEU A 155 4.37 -21.04 1.26
C LEU A 155 5.13 -19.72 1.45
N ASP A 156 5.97 -19.32 0.49
CA ASP A 156 6.61 -17.99 0.49
C ASP A 156 5.57 -16.86 0.44
N LEU A 157 4.51 -17.02 -0.37
CA LEU A 157 3.38 -16.11 -0.42
C LEU A 157 2.64 -16.04 0.93
N ILE A 158 2.35 -17.19 1.56
CA ILE A 158 1.69 -17.25 2.86
C ILE A 158 2.52 -16.56 3.94
N ASP A 159 3.83 -16.81 3.99
CA ASP A 159 4.71 -16.17 4.98
C ASP A 159 4.79 -14.65 4.77
N THR A 160 4.69 -14.19 3.53
CA THR A 160 4.62 -12.75 3.22
C THR A 160 3.31 -12.13 3.74
N LEU A 161 2.18 -12.83 3.56
CA LEU A 161 0.89 -12.39 4.10
C LEU A 161 0.89 -12.40 5.63
N ASP A 162 1.58 -13.34 6.26
CA ASP A 162 1.67 -13.47 7.72
C ASP A 162 2.30 -12.21 8.33
N ASN A 163 3.46 -11.80 7.78
CA ASN A 163 4.16 -10.59 8.17
C ASN A 163 3.28 -9.33 7.99
N ASN A 164 2.56 -9.22 6.87
CA ASN A 164 1.65 -8.09 6.63
C ASN A 164 0.50 -8.04 7.65
N LEU A 165 -0.06 -9.19 8.03
CA LEU A 165 -1.11 -9.25 9.06
C LEU A 165 -0.57 -8.88 10.45
N ASP A 166 0.68 -9.21 10.77
CA ASP A 166 1.29 -8.78 12.02
C ASP A 166 1.47 -7.26 12.08
N ILE A 167 1.80 -6.62 10.95
CA ILE A 167 1.84 -5.15 10.85
C ILE A 167 0.46 -4.55 11.08
N VAL A 168 -0.60 -5.11 10.47
CA VAL A 168 -1.98 -4.64 10.69
C VAL A 168 -2.36 -4.76 12.17
N LEU A 169 -2.11 -5.91 12.79
CA LEU A 169 -2.38 -6.12 14.22
C LEU A 169 -1.55 -5.20 15.13
N PHE A 170 -0.32 -4.87 14.73
CA PHE A 170 0.52 -3.93 15.46
C PHE A 170 -0.04 -2.50 15.38
N ILE A 171 -0.43 -2.03 14.19
CA ILE A 171 -1.05 -0.72 14.00
C ILE A 171 -2.36 -0.62 14.78
N ASP A 172 -3.21 -1.64 14.73
CA ASP A 172 -4.46 -1.67 15.49
C ASP A 172 -4.21 -1.54 17.00
N LYS A 173 -3.22 -2.28 17.53
CA LYS A 173 -2.82 -2.18 18.94
C LYS A 173 -2.23 -0.83 19.30
N LEU A 174 -1.44 -0.22 18.42
CA LEU A 174 -0.93 1.14 18.62
C LEU A 174 -2.08 2.15 18.65
N GLY A 175 -3.07 2.03 17.77
CA GLY A 175 -4.27 2.86 17.79
C GLY A 175 -5.02 2.75 19.11
N GLU A 176 -5.28 1.52 19.58
CA GLU A 176 -5.90 1.27 20.89
C GLU A 176 -5.07 1.88 22.04
N PHE A 177 -3.75 1.74 22.01
CA PHE A 177 -2.85 2.31 23.03
C PHE A 177 -2.86 3.84 23.06
N LEU A 178 -2.82 4.49 21.89
CA LEU A 178 -2.87 5.94 21.78
C LEU A 178 -4.23 6.53 22.18
N ILE A 179 -5.31 5.75 22.04
CA ILE A 179 -6.65 6.13 22.51
C ILE A 179 -6.77 5.96 24.04
N ASP A 180 -6.22 4.89 24.61
CA ASP A 180 -6.28 4.62 26.06
C ASP A 180 -5.43 5.60 26.89
N GLU A 181 -4.34 6.16 26.35
CA GLU A 181 -3.56 7.22 26.99
C GLU A 181 -4.18 8.63 26.85
N GLY A 182 -5.23 8.78 26.04
CA GLY A 182 -5.84 10.05 25.64
C GLY A 182 -6.98 10.59 26.53
N ASN A 183 -6.98 10.31 27.83
CA ASN A 183 -7.89 10.96 28.80
C ASN A 183 -7.35 12.28 29.38
N GLU A 184 -6.23 12.79 28.84
CA GLU A 184 -5.88 14.21 28.94
C GLU A 184 -6.02 14.84 27.55
N SER A 185 -6.78 15.92 27.49
CA SER A 185 -7.12 16.64 26.27
C SER A 185 -5.88 17.01 25.45
N LEU A 186 -5.58 16.23 24.41
CA LEU A 186 -4.84 16.72 23.27
C LEU A 186 -5.81 17.58 22.46
N ASP A 187 -5.69 18.88 22.66
CA ASP A 187 -6.35 19.93 21.90
C ASP A 187 -6.12 19.67 20.39
N THR A 188 -7.11 19.14 19.69
CA THR A 188 -7.06 18.76 18.27
C THR A 188 -7.05 19.96 17.32
N ASN A 189 -6.61 21.14 17.79
CA ASN A 189 -6.56 22.37 16.99
C ASN A 189 -5.18 22.72 16.45
N ASN A 190 -4.16 21.89 16.68
CA ASN A 190 -2.83 22.14 16.14
C ASN A 190 -2.49 21.22 14.96
N ASN A 191 -2.58 21.81 13.76
CA ASN A 191 -2.08 21.31 12.47
C ASN A 191 -0.55 21.13 12.45
N HIS A 192 0.04 20.34 13.35
CA HIS A 192 1.50 20.11 13.37
C HIS A 192 1.95 18.87 12.59
N ALA A 193 1.03 18.10 11.98
CA ALA A 193 1.41 16.94 11.16
C ALA A 193 2.09 17.30 9.82
N ASN A 194 2.16 18.59 9.49
CA ASN A 194 2.79 19.11 8.26
C ASN A 194 3.98 20.04 8.52
N ASP A 195 4.41 20.21 9.77
CA ASP A 195 5.56 21.06 10.05
C ASP A 195 6.85 20.25 9.84
N LEU A 196 7.64 20.66 8.84
CA LEU A 196 9.01 20.24 8.68
C LEU A 196 9.80 20.53 9.98
N PRO A 197 10.87 19.78 10.28
CA PRO A 197 11.75 20.10 11.40
C PRO A 197 12.19 21.58 11.35
N ASN A 198 12.33 22.22 12.53
CA ASN A 198 12.77 23.61 12.62
C ASN A 198 14.00 23.85 11.72
N GLY A 199 13.93 24.90 10.89
CA GLY A 199 14.98 25.26 9.94
C GLY A 199 14.72 24.82 8.48
N TYR A 200 13.63 24.10 8.19
CA TYR A 200 13.30 23.67 6.82
C TYR A 200 11.96 24.22 6.31
N SER A 201 11.92 24.66 5.05
CA SER A 201 10.71 25.18 4.39
C SER A 201 10.47 24.54 3.01
N TYR A 202 9.20 24.28 2.66
CA TYR A 202 8.82 23.66 1.37
C TYR A 202 8.50 24.74 0.31
N ASP A 203 9.14 24.68 -0.86
CA ASP A 203 8.86 25.59 -1.99
C ASP A 203 7.86 24.97 -2.98
N ASP A 204 6.59 25.35 -2.85
CA ASP A 204 5.48 24.88 -3.68
C ASP A 204 5.65 25.10 -5.20
N LYS A 205 6.53 26.00 -5.62
CA LYS A 205 6.76 26.29 -7.05
C LYS A 205 7.85 25.43 -7.66
N LYS A 206 8.72 24.86 -6.83
CA LYS A 206 9.88 24.07 -7.26
C LYS A 206 9.83 22.62 -6.79
N GLY A 207 8.99 22.30 -5.80
CA GLY A 207 8.86 20.95 -5.23
C GLY A 207 10.10 20.50 -4.45
N ILE A 208 10.80 21.42 -3.77
CA ILE A 208 12.04 21.12 -3.03
C ILE A 208 11.95 21.71 -1.60
N ILE A 209 12.49 20.99 -0.63
CA ILE A 209 12.69 21.43 0.77
C ILE A 209 13.99 22.25 0.85
N LYS A 210 13.94 23.43 1.45
CA LYS A 210 15.10 24.31 1.67
C LYS A 210 15.52 24.26 3.13
N ASN A 211 16.82 24.33 3.37
CA ASN A 211 17.41 24.58 4.69
C ASN A 211 17.65 26.10 4.83
N ASP A 212 17.06 26.71 5.85
CA ASP A 212 17.13 28.15 6.11
C ASP A 212 18.22 28.54 7.14
N GLU A 213 19.02 27.59 7.64
CA GLU A 213 20.12 27.88 8.57
C GLU A 213 21.42 28.25 7.85
N ASN A 214 21.65 29.55 7.68
CA ASN A 214 22.97 30.13 7.47
C ASN A 214 23.27 31.18 8.55
N ASN A 215 24.46 31.06 9.16
CA ASN A 215 25.10 31.88 10.20
C ASN A 215 24.72 31.61 11.67
N LYS A 216 25.60 30.88 12.38
CA LYS A 216 26.68 31.48 13.21
C LYS A 216 27.64 30.40 13.70
N GLU A 217 28.92 30.55 13.38
CA GLU A 217 30.03 29.81 13.98
C GLU A 217 30.22 30.28 15.43
N GLU A 218 30.13 29.36 16.39
CA GLU A 218 30.71 29.53 17.73
C GLU A 218 31.89 28.56 17.89
N PRO A 219 32.99 28.98 18.55
CA PRO A 219 34.23 28.21 18.57
C PRO A 219 34.13 27.02 19.53
N VAL A 220 34.62 25.87 19.09
CA VAL A 220 34.73 24.64 19.88
C VAL A 220 36.01 24.72 20.73
N GLU A 221 35.87 24.64 22.05
CA GLU A 221 36.98 24.41 22.96
C GLU A 221 37.40 22.92 22.89
N GLU A 222 38.71 22.67 22.74
CA GLU A 222 39.30 21.33 22.68
C GLU A 222 39.30 20.69 24.09
N GLU A 223 38.47 19.67 24.30
CA GLU A 223 38.55 18.79 25.48
C GLU A 223 39.29 17.48 25.13
N GLU A 224 40.18 17.07 26.04
CA GLU A 224 41.08 15.92 25.90
C GLU A 224 40.34 14.58 25.73
N GLU A 225 40.66 13.83 24.67
CA GLU A 225 40.08 12.53 24.33
C GLU A 225 40.40 11.45 25.39
N ASN A 226 39.37 10.95 26.09
CA ASN A 226 39.46 9.78 26.96
C ASN A 226 39.39 8.47 26.14
N GLU A 227 40.42 7.62 26.24
CA GLU A 227 40.53 6.32 25.52
C GLU A 227 39.33 5.37 25.75
N ASP A 228 38.62 5.49 26.88
CA ASP A 228 37.44 4.69 27.22
C ASP A 228 36.18 5.05 26.38
N GLU A 229 36.05 6.31 25.95
CA GLU A 229 34.95 6.73 25.07
C GLU A 229 35.19 6.26 23.64
N MET A 230 36.44 6.24 23.19
CA MET A 230 36.83 5.72 21.88
C MET A 230 36.60 4.20 21.78
N GLN A 231 36.76 3.45 22.87
CA GLN A 231 36.41 2.02 22.94
C GLN A 231 34.89 1.80 22.88
N LYS A 232 34.09 2.55 23.67
CA LYS A 232 32.62 2.51 23.60
C LYS A 232 32.09 2.90 22.22
N TYR A 233 32.70 3.89 21.58
CA TYR A 233 32.37 4.29 20.21
C TYR A 233 32.72 3.20 19.19
N SER A 234 33.88 2.55 19.34
CA SER A 234 34.26 1.40 18.50
C SER A 234 33.30 0.22 18.65
N GLU A 235 32.83 -0.06 19.87
CA GLU A 235 31.84 -1.11 20.16
C GLU A 235 30.46 -0.78 19.59
N SER A 236 29.98 0.47 19.72
CA SER A 236 28.72 0.91 19.13
C SER A 236 28.78 0.95 17.60
N VAL A 237 29.91 1.34 17.01
CA VAL A 237 30.13 1.29 15.56
C VAL A 237 30.16 -0.15 15.05
N LYS A 238 30.75 -1.09 15.80
CA LYS A 238 30.69 -2.53 15.46
C LYS A 238 29.27 -3.08 15.57
N GLU A 239 28.51 -2.71 16.59
CA GLU A 239 27.11 -3.11 16.76
C GLU A 239 26.22 -2.56 15.63
N ILE A 240 26.42 -1.30 15.23
CA ILE A 240 25.77 -0.68 14.07
C ILE A 240 26.15 -1.40 12.77
N LEU A 241 27.43 -1.74 12.57
CA LEU A 241 27.89 -2.46 11.38
C LEU A 241 27.36 -3.89 11.32
N ASP A 242 27.31 -4.60 12.45
CA ASP A 242 26.86 -5.98 12.51
C ASP A 242 25.33 -6.07 12.44
N ASN A 243 24.61 -5.10 13.01
CA ASN A 243 23.18 -4.90 12.76
C ASN A 243 22.92 -4.60 11.27
N GLY A 244 23.70 -3.71 10.66
CA GLY A 244 23.63 -3.42 9.23
C GLY A 244 23.87 -4.65 8.33
N LYS A 245 24.81 -5.54 8.69
CA LYS A 245 25.05 -6.80 7.98
C LYS A 245 23.92 -7.81 8.13
N ASN A 246 23.30 -7.90 9.31
CA ASN A 246 22.12 -8.74 9.54
C ASN A 246 20.94 -8.25 8.71
N THR A 247 20.69 -6.93 8.70
CA THR A 247 19.68 -6.30 7.84
C THR A 247 19.92 -6.58 6.35
N LEU A 248 21.17 -6.57 5.88
CA LEU A 248 21.50 -6.86 4.47
C LEU A 248 21.27 -8.33 4.07
N LYS A 249 21.47 -9.28 4.99
CA LYS A 249 21.19 -10.71 4.76
C LYS A 249 19.69 -10.98 4.73
N GLU A 250 18.95 -10.40 5.67
CA GLU A 250 17.49 -10.46 5.71
C GLU A 250 16.88 -9.84 4.45
N GLN A 251 17.38 -8.68 4.01
CA GLN A 251 16.96 -8.06 2.74
C GLN A 251 17.24 -8.95 1.52
N LYS A 252 18.35 -9.70 1.50
CA LYS A 252 18.64 -10.63 0.39
C LYS A 252 17.64 -11.79 0.38
N ASP A 253 17.40 -12.41 1.53
CA ASP A 253 16.48 -13.54 1.64
C ASP A 253 15.04 -13.12 1.28
N GLU A 254 14.63 -11.90 1.65
CA GLU A 254 13.36 -11.30 1.24
C GLU A 254 13.28 -11.01 -0.28
N ILE A 255 14.33 -10.42 -0.87
CA ILE A 255 14.38 -10.22 -2.33
C ILE A 255 14.26 -11.55 -3.07
N ASP A 256 15.01 -12.57 -2.65
CA ASP A 256 14.97 -13.90 -3.25
C ASP A 256 13.58 -14.52 -3.10
N LYS A 257 12.90 -14.29 -1.97
CA LYS A 257 11.51 -14.72 -1.74
C LYS A 257 10.55 -14.04 -2.73
N TYR A 258 10.56 -12.71 -2.81
CA TYR A 258 9.71 -11.98 -3.74
C TYR A 258 9.98 -12.37 -5.19
N GLN A 259 11.24 -12.62 -5.56
CA GLN A 259 11.61 -13.02 -6.91
C GLN A 259 11.00 -14.39 -7.27
N ARG A 260 11.03 -15.36 -6.35
CA ARG A 260 10.36 -16.66 -6.55
C ARG A 260 8.86 -16.50 -6.75
N ILE A 261 8.21 -15.65 -5.93
CA ILE A 261 6.77 -15.33 -6.05
C ILE A 261 6.46 -14.74 -7.43
N ILE A 262 7.21 -13.71 -7.84
CA ILE A 262 7.05 -13.07 -9.14
C ILE A 262 7.19 -14.08 -10.27
N ASP A 263 8.24 -14.89 -10.26
CA ASP A 263 8.50 -15.87 -11.33
C ASP A 263 7.42 -16.97 -11.37
N TYR A 264 6.89 -17.36 -10.23
CA TYR A 264 5.78 -18.31 -10.16
C TYR A 264 4.48 -17.73 -10.73
N PHE A 265 4.20 -16.46 -10.47
CA PHE A 265 2.98 -15.78 -10.92
C PHE A 265 3.10 -15.11 -12.30
N LYS A 266 4.25 -15.14 -12.98
CA LYS A 266 4.33 -14.86 -14.43
C LYS A 266 3.52 -15.84 -15.28
N ILE A 267 3.07 -16.95 -14.71
CA ILE A 267 2.31 -17.99 -15.39
C ILE A 267 0.81 -17.78 -15.11
N GLY A 268 0.04 -17.40 -16.12
CA GLY A 268 -1.40 -17.13 -15.99
C GLY A 268 -2.23 -18.23 -15.35
N LYS A 269 -1.84 -19.51 -15.49
CA LYS A 269 -2.49 -20.62 -14.77
C LYS A 269 -2.36 -20.47 -13.25
N ASN A 270 -1.18 -20.10 -12.76
CA ASN A 270 -0.92 -19.95 -11.33
C ASN A 270 -1.66 -18.71 -10.79
N GLN A 271 -1.70 -17.63 -11.56
CA GLN A 271 -2.47 -16.42 -11.21
C GLN A 271 -3.95 -16.75 -11.03
N LYS A 272 -4.52 -17.54 -11.94
CA LYS A 272 -5.91 -18.03 -11.87
C LYS A 272 -6.16 -18.92 -10.66
N GLU A 273 -5.24 -19.83 -10.36
CA GLU A 273 -5.40 -20.81 -9.29
C GLU A 273 -5.39 -20.17 -7.90
N PHE A 274 -4.53 -19.15 -7.69
CA PHE A 274 -4.34 -18.52 -6.39
C PHE A 274 -4.92 -17.10 -6.28
N GLY A 275 -5.55 -16.59 -7.34
CA GLY A 275 -6.17 -15.27 -7.35
C GLY A 275 -5.16 -14.12 -7.22
N VAL A 276 -4.01 -14.22 -7.89
CA VAL A 276 -2.94 -13.20 -7.87
C VAL A 276 -2.81 -12.56 -9.25
N PRO A 277 -3.53 -11.46 -9.52
CA PRO A 277 -3.43 -10.73 -10.79
C PRO A 277 -2.12 -9.94 -10.90
N ASP A 278 -1.84 -9.39 -12.09
CA ASP A 278 -0.57 -8.71 -12.40
C ASP A 278 -0.26 -7.52 -11.48
N ASP A 279 -1.27 -6.79 -11.04
CA ASP A 279 -1.06 -5.65 -10.14
C ASP A 279 -0.48 -6.09 -8.79
N TYR A 280 -0.79 -7.30 -8.30
CA TYR A 280 -0.14 -7.86 -7.12
C TYR A 280 1.31 -8.24 -7.41
N VAL A 281 1.57 -8.80 -8.60
CA VAL A 281 2.94 -9.11 -9.06
C VAL A 281 3.76 -7.83 -9.15
N ARG A 282 3.17 -6.72 -9.60
CA ARG A 282 3.80 -5.39 -9.61
C ARG A 282 4.16 -4.94 -8.20
N GLY A 283 3.27 -5.11 -7.22
CA GLY A 283 3.55 -4.80 -5.82
C GLY A 283 4.82 -5.49 -5.29
N TYR A 284 4.98 -6.79 -5.59
CA TYR A 284 6.21 -7.52 -5.22
C TYR A 284 7.45 -7.01 -5.97
N GLN A 285 7.32 -6.63 -7.25
CA GLN A 285 8.43 -6.02 -8.00
C GLN A 285 8.86 -4.69 -7.39
N LEU A 286 7.91 -3.89 -6.90
CA LEU A 286 8.19 -2.62 -6.22
C LEU A 286 8.89 -2.85 -4.87
N LYS A 287 8.53 -3.89 -4.12
CA LYS A 287 9.27 -4.28 -2.90
C LYS A 287 10.72 -4.67 -3.16
N ILE A 288 10.99 -5.41 -4.23
CA ILE A 288 12.37 -5.68 -4.66
C ILE A 288 13.09 -4.39 -5.07
N ALA A 289 12.40 -3.47 -5.76
CA ALA A 289 12.98 -2.21 -6.18
C ALA A 289 13.35 -1.33 -4.99
N GLU A 290 12.45 -1.20 -4.00
CA GLU A 290 12.67 -0.50 -2.73
C GLU A 290 13.93 -1.02 -2.03
N ALA A 291 14.02 -2.33 -1.82
CA ALA A 291 15.18 -2.94 -1.17
C ALA A 291 16.50 -2.72 -1.95
N LYS A 292 16.46 -2.80 -3.28
CA LYS A 292 17.64 -2.56 -4.13
C LYS A 292 18.05 -1.09 -4.17
N ILE A 293 17.10 -0.16 -4.14
CA ILE A 293 17.35 1.28 -4.05
C ILE A 293 18.09 1.59 -2.75
N THR A 294 17.56 1.12 -1.61
CA THR A 294 18.18 1.28 -0.30
C THR A 294 19.59 0.69 -0.27
N LYS A 295 19.76 -0.53 -0.80
CA LYS A 295 21.07 -1.18 -0.91
C LYS A 295 22.06 -0.38 -1.77
N ASN A 296 21.61 0.17 -2.89
CA ASN A 296 22.46 0.98 -3.77
C ASN A 296 22.85 2.30 -3.09
N MET A 297 21.92 2.94 -2.38
CA MET A 297 22.20 4.15 -1.61
C MET A 297 23.29 3.89 -0.56
N MET A 298 23.15 2.83 0.24
CA MET A 298 24.09 2.50 1.31
C MET A 298 25.49 2.13 0.81
N ASN A 299 25.60 1.43 -0.32
CA ASN A 299 26.89 0.90 -0.79
C ASN A 299 27.58 1.80 -1.82
N TYR A 300 26.81 2.55 -2.62
CA TYR A 300 27.31 3.25 -3.81
C TYR A 300 26.82 4.70 -3.91
N GLY A 301 26.07 5.19 -2.90
CA GLY A 301 25.60 6.56 -2.84
C GLY A 301 24.32 6.84 -3.63
N ILE A 302 23.85 8.10 -3.50
CA ILE A 302 22.55 8.57 -4.02
C ILE A 302 22.44 8.43 -5.54
N GLU A 303 23.50 8.72 -6.29
CA GLU A 303 23.49 8.60 -7.75
C GLU A 303 23.15 7.17 -8.22
N SER A 304 23.69 6.15 -7.55
CA SER A 304 23.40 4.75 -7.89
C SER A 304 21.96 4.35 -7.56
N ALA A 305 21.40 4.87 -6.47
CA ALA A 305 20.02 4.64 -6.08
C ALA A 305 19.04 5.27 -7.09
N LEU A 306 19.30 6.53 -7.47
CA LEU A 306 18.53 7.27 -8.46
C LEU A 306 18.56 6.63 -9.84
N LYS A 307 19.74 6.21 -10.31
CA LYS A 307 19.87 5.50 -11.59
C LYS A 307 19.03 4.23 -11.61
N TYR A 308 19.08 3.44 -10.54
CA TYR A 308 18.28 2.22 -10.43
C TYR A 308 16.78 2.52 -10.47
N TYR A 309 16.32 3.53 -9.73
CA TYR A 309 14.93 3.98 -9.75
C TYR A 309 14.47 4.35 -11.16
N LEU A 310 15.26 5.17 -11.87
CA LEU A 310 14.93 5.61 -13.22
C LEU A 310 14.81 4.44 -14.19
N GLU A 311 15.73 3.48 -14.13
CA GLU A 311 15.78 2.33 -15.04
C GLU A 311 14.75 1.23 -14.73
N ASN A 312 14.37 1.04 -13.46
CA ASN A 312 13.61 -0.15 -13.03
C ASN A 312 12.22 0.16 -12.49
N VAL A 313 11.96 1.41 -12.11
CA VAL A 313 10.66 1.85 -11.61
C VAL A 313 10.03 2.78 -12.62
N SER A 314 10.57 3.98 -12.83
CA SER A 314 9.85 5.05 -13.55
C SER A 314 9.70 4.84 -15.06
N THR A 315 10.71 4.23 -15.71
CA THR A 315 10.73 4.01 -17.17
C THR A 315 10.33 2.58 -17.58
N LYS A 316 10.12 1.70 -16.60
CA LYS A 316 9.73 0.31 -16.88
C LYS A 316 8.36 0.27 -17.54
N ASP A 317 8.25 -0.45 -18.64
CA ASP A 317 6.99 -0.69 -19.34
C ASP A 317 6.07 -1.55 -18.45
N VAL A 318 4.95 -0.96 -18.04
CA VAL A 318 3.94 -1.53 -17.14
C VAL A 318 2.57 -1.03 -17.57
N THR A 319 1.52 -1.79 -17.26
CA THR A 319 0.17 -1.40 -17.64
C THR A 319 -0.35 -0.25 -16.79
N TYR A 320 -1.41 0.41 -17.26
CA TYR A 320 -2.11 1.42 -16.44
C TYR A 320 -2.62 0.81 -15.14
N GLU A 321 -3.15 -0.41 -15.19
CA GLU A 321 -3.72 -1.11 -14.04
C GLU A 321 -2.67 -1.42 -12.97
N ASP A 322 -1.49 -1.86 -13.39
CA ASP A 322 -0.34 -2.10 -12.50
C ASP A 322 -0.01 -0.85 -11.69
N VAL A 323 0.04 0.30 -12.36
CA VAL A 323 0.32 1.59 -11.72
C VAL A 323 -0.86 2.07 -10.88
N TYR A 324 -2.09 1.84 -11.33
CA TYR A 324 -3.30 2.32 -10.68
C TYR A 324 -3.53 1.71 -9.30
N PHE A 325 -3.34 0.39 -9.17
CA PHE A 325 -3.46 -0.33 -7.89
C PHE A 325 -2.18 -0.28 -7.03
N ASN A 326 -1.06 0.19 -7.58
CA ASN A 326 0.19 0.39 -6.84
C ASN A 326 0.59 1.87 -6.75
N GLU A 327 -0.36 2.79 -6.90
CA GLU A 327 -0.10 4.23 -6.93
C GLU A 327 0.63 4.70 -5.66
N GLU A 328 0.19 4.25 -4.48
CA GLU A 328 0.82 4.58 -3.20
C GLU A 328 2.26 4.05 -3.09
N ALA A 329 2.51 2.82 -3.54
CA ALA A 329 3.85 2.22 -3.50
C ALA A 329 4.81 2.89 -4.49
N GLU A 330 4.34 3.19 -5.71
CA GLU A 330 5.09 3.97 -6.71
C GLU A 330 5.41 5.37 -6.19
N LEU A 331 4.45 6.01 -5.52
CA LEU A 331 4.60 7.32 -4.90
C LEU A 331 5.59 7.30 -3.74
N ALA A 332 5.49 6.32 -2.85
CA ALA A 332 6.41 6.19 -1.71
C ALA A 332 7.86 6.09 -2.18
N ILE A 333 8.14 5.23 -3.17
CA ILE A 333 9.48 5.09 -3.74
C ILE A 333 9.94 6.41 -4.39
N TYR A 334 9.06 7.10 -5.13
CA TYR A 334 9.39 8.41 -5.70
C TYR A 334 9.75 9.43 -4.61
N LEU A 335 8.97 9.52 -3.54
CA LEU A 335 9.21 10.44 -2.43
C LEU A 335 10.52 10.12 -1.70
N SER A 336 10.86 8.85 -1.51
CA SER A 336 12.16 8.45 -0.97
C SER A 336 13.31 8.93 -1.85
N ILE A 337 13.19 8.81 -3.17
CA ILE A 337 14.22 9.33 -4.10
C ILE A 337 14.27 10.86 -4.10
N ALA A 338 13.12 11.54 -4.01
CA ALA A 338 13.08 13.00 -3.91
C ALA A 338 13.78 13.50 -2.64
N GLN A 339 13.57 12.83 -1.50
CA GLN A 339 14.26 13.13 -0.25
C GLN A 339 15.78 12.92 -0.38
N MET A 340 16.22 11.84 -1.04
CA MET A 340 17.64 11.62 -1.32
C MET A 340 18.22 12.71 -2.22
N LEU A 341 17.50 13.14 -3.26
CA LEU A 341 17.92 14.21 -4.16
C LEU A 341 18.03 15.56 -3.47
N ALA A 342 17.20 15.84 -2.46
CA ALA A 342 17.23 17.10 -1.72
C ALA A 342 18.54 17.31 -0.93
N VAL A 343 19.22 16.23 -0.56
CA VAL A 343 20.50 16.25 0.17
C VAL A 343 21.70 15.86 -0.71
N ALA A 344 21.47 15.65 -2.02
CA ALA A 344 22.51 15.24 -2.95
C ALA A 344 23.36 16.43 -3.44
N ASP A 345 24.59 16.14 -3.88
CA ASP A 345 25.46 17.14 -4.51
C ASP A 345 24.77 17.80 -5.71
N GLU A 346 24.98 19.11 -5.90
CA GLU A 346 24.38 19.88 -6.99
C GLU A 346 24.67 19.28 -8.37
N ASN A 347 25.83 18.65 -8.55
CA ASN A 347 26.20 17.97 -9.79
C ASN A 347 25.25 16.80 -10.12
N ILE A 348 24.88 16.00 -9.11
CA ILE A 348 23.94 14.89 -9.26
C ILE A 348 22.55 15.44 -9.56
N VAL A 349 22.12 16.45 -8.78
CA VAL A 349 20.82 17.11 -8.99
C VAL A 349 20.71 17.66 -10.41
N ASN A 350 21.69 18.43 -10.87
CA ASN A 350 21.68 19.04 -12.20
C ASN A 350 21.69 18.01 -13.32
N LYS A 351 22.36 16.86 -13.12
CA LYS A 351 22.44 15.77 -14.09
C LYS A 351 21.09 15.07 -14.26
N TYR A 352 20.37 14.79 -13.17
CA TYR A 352 19.20 13.91 -13.18
C TYR A 352 17.86 14.60 -12.99
N ARG A 353 17.83 15.88 -12.62
CA ARG A 353 16.59 16.64 -12.35
C ARG A 353 15.56 16.46 -13.45
N LYS A 354 15.94 16.65 -14.72
CA LYS A 354 15.00 16.54 -15.84
C LYS A 354 14.43 15.12 -16.01
N ASP A 355 15.25 14.09 -15.82
CA ASP A 355 14.80 12.71 -15.97
C ASP A 355 13.86 12.33 -14.83
N PHE A 356 14.16 12.80 -13.62
CA PHE A 356 13.32 12.63 -12.44
C PHE A 356 11.98 13.40 -12.58
N GLU A 357 12.04 14.64 -13.08
CA GLU A 357 10.87 15.51 -13.34
C GLU A 357 9.93 14.98 -14.44
N ASN A 358 10.41 14.08 -15.30
CA ASN A 358 9.63 13.50 -16.40
C ASN A 358 9.12 12.08 -16.10
N THR A 359 9.21 11.62 -14.86
CA THR A 359 8.71 10.30 -14.48
C THR A 359 7.19 10.24 -14.49
N ARG A 360 6.65 9.02 -14.74
CA ARG A 360 5.18 8.82 -14.71
C ARG A 360 4.55 9.17 -13.35
N VAL A 361 5.30 9.05 -12.25
CA VAL A 361 4.81 9.26 -10.89
C VAL A 361 4.53 10.74 -10.62
N ILE A 362 5.22 11.66 -11.29
CA ILE A 362 4.91 13.10 -11.20
C ILE A 362 3.52 13.42 -11.74
N LYS A 363 3.11 12.75 -12.83
CA LYS A 363 1.73 12.90 -13.33
C LYS A 363 0.68 12.36 -12.36
N LEU A 364 1.04 11.38 -11.52
CA LEU A 364 0.18 10.89 -10.44
C LEU A 364 0.10 11.93 -9.31
N LEU A 365 1.25 12.46 -8.89
CA LEU A 365 1.35 13.53 -7.90
C LEU A 365 0.53 14.77 -8.28
N ASP A 366 0.68 15.26 -9.52
CA ASP A 366 -0.10 16.40 -10.01
C ASP A 366 -1.61 16.15 -9.90
N ARG A 367 -2.06 14.94 -10.21
CA ARG A 367 -3.47 14.54 -10.08
C ARG A 367 -3.92 14.52 -8.62
N ILE A 368 -3.11 13.98 -7.70
CA ILE A 368 -3.42 13.96 -6.26
C ILE A 368 -3.53 15.39 -5.74
N MET A 369 -2.53 16.22 -6.01
CA MET A 369 -2.50 17.63 -5.60
C MET A 369 -3.67 18.45 -6.18
N GLU A 370 -4.07 18.18 -7.43
CA GLU A 370 -5.27 18.79 -8.03
C GLU A 370 -6.56 18.36 -7.35
N ASN A 371 -6.66 17.07 -6.97
CA ASN A 371 -7.83 16.52 -6.31
C ASN A 371 -7.96 17.06 -4.88
N ASP A 372 -6.86 17.18 -4.14
CA ASP A 372 -6.86 17.74 -2.79
C ASP A 372 -7.23 19.22 -2.81
N LYS A 373 -6.68 20.00 -3.75
CA LYS A 373 -7.09 21.40 -3.98
C LYS A 373 -8.58 21.53 -4.34
N LYS A 374 -9.18 20.52 -5.00
CA LYS A 374 -10.62 20.51 -5.28
C LYS A 374 -11.42 20.18 -4.01
N LYS A 375 -10.99 19.19 -3.24
CA LYS A 375 -11.61 18.80 -1.96
C LYS A 375 -11.58 19.95 -0.94
N GLU A 376 -10.47 20.67 -0.80
CA GLU A 376 -10.37 21.86 0.06
C GLU A 376 -11.35 22.96 -0.38
N LYS A 377 -11.42 23.24 -1.69
CA LYS A 377 -12.38 24.22 -2.23
C LYS A 377 -13.83 23.81 -2.05
N GLU A 378 -14.12 22.52 -2.00
CA GLU A 378 -15.46 21.98 -1.71
C GLU A 378 -15.78 22.07 -0.22
N LYS A 379 -14.83 21.74 0.68
CA LYS A 379 -14.95 21.93 2.14
C LYS A 379 -15.18 23.41 2.50
N GLU A 380 -14.41 24.33 1.94
CA GLU A 380 -14.61 25.77 2.15
C GLU A 380 -15.99 26.25 1.69
N LYS A 381 -16.52 25.68 0.60
CA LYS A 381 -17.85 26.03 0.09
C LYS A 381 -18.96 25.48 0.98
N SER A 382 -18.80 24.27 1.52
CA SER A 382 -19.76 23.70 2.48
C SER A 382 -19.77 24.50 3.80
N GLU A 383 -18.62 24.88 4.33
CA GLU A 383 -18.51 25.68 5.56
C GLU A 383 -19.10 27.09 5.38
N LYS A 384 -18.83 27.76 4.24
CA LYS A 384 -19.46 29.05 3.90
C LYS A 384 -20.97 28.96 3.70
N SER A 385 -21.50 27.78 3.33
CA SER A 385 -22.94 27.56 3.18
C SER A 385 -23.63 27.26 4.52
N GLN A 386 -22.97 26.58 5.45
CA GLN A 386 -23.45 26.37 6.82
C GLN A 386 -23.45 27.68 7.63
N ASN A 387 -22.41 28.52 7.50
CA ASN A 387 -22.37 29.84 8.16
C ASN A 387 -23.44 30.83 7.64
N LYS A 388 -23.93 30.68 6.40
CA LYS A 388 -25.04 31.50 5.89
C LYS A 388 -26.41 31.09 6.45
N ASN A 389 -26.56 29.85 6.91
CA ASN A 389 -27.82 29.38 7.51
C ASN A 389 -27.92 29.75 9.00
N HIS A 390 -26.82 30.09 9.68
CA HIS A 390 -26.84 30.58 11.06
C HIS A 390 -27.05 32.10 11.21
N ILE A 391 -26.99 32.89 10.13
CA ILE A 391 -27.21 34.35 10.17
C ILE A 391 -28.69 34.73 9.93
N LYS A 392 -29.57 33.75 9.69
CA LYS A 392 -31.03 33.96 9.68
C LYS A 392 -31.72 33.07 10.71
N SER A 393 -31.60 33.43 11.98
CA SER A 393 -32.59 33.07 13.00
C SER A 393 -32.86 34.23 13.93
#